data_AF-A0A853JAY6-F1
#
_entry.id   AF-A0A853JAY6-F1
#
_cell.length_a   1.000
_cell.length_b   1.000
_cell.length_c   1.000
_cell.angle_alpha   90.00
_cell.angle_beta   90.00
_cell.angle_gamma   90.00
#
_symmetry.space_group_name_H-M   'P 1'
#
loop_
_entity.id
_entity.type
_entity.pdbx_description
1 polymer ?
#
loop_
_entity_poly.entity_id
_entity_poly.type
_entity_poly.pdbx_seq_one_letter_code
_entity_poly.pdbx_strand_id
1 'polypeptide(L)'
;MSYWPLIGVALVVLGFALRMNPALVVVGAGVVTGLVAGYTPVAVLELLGEAFTKQRYLAIFLLTLPVIGLLERHGLKERAQAWIATLRGATAGRLLIVYLAARQLTAALGLNSLGGHPQTVRPLLSPMAEGAAEARNGRLPEAERERLKALSAATDNVGLFFGEDIFIAFGAVLLMQGFFAENGIVLEPLHIALWGIPTALCAFAIHGARLSRLDGRLAREAARLQAGGAGGDTAEAIGVGVDTGAAGRAADIASSGDAGPASWNTADPAGTAAPASAASAAGAADPDPEPAAGGPAS
;
A
#
# COMPACT_ATOMS: atom_id res chain seq x y z
N MET A 1 -38.79 -20.19 -8.37
CA MET A 1 -37.59 -19.38 -8.06
C MET A 1 -36.62 -19.54 -9.23
N SER A 2 -36.35 -18.48 -9.99
CA SER A 2 -35.45 -18.53 -11.15
C SER A 2 -34.01 -18.30 -10.68
N TYR A 3 -33.18 -19.34 -10.70
CA TYR A 3 -31.76 -19.29 -10.31
C TYR A 3 -30.84 -18.83 -11.45
N TRP A 4 -31.39 -18.63 -12.65
CA TRP A 4 -30.67 -18.21 -13.86
C TRP A 4 -29.79 -16.96 -13.68
N PRO A 5 -30.17 -15.94 -12.88
CA PRO A 5 -29.30 -14.78 -12.64
C PRO A 5 -27.99 -15.10 -11.90
N LEU A 6 -27.91 -16.22 -11.18
CA LEU A 6 -26.69 -16.65 -10.47
C LEU A 6 -25.57 -17.08 -11.42
N ILE A 7 -25.89 -17.40 -12.67
CA ILE A 7 -24.89 -17.74 -13.69
C ILE A 7 -23.95 -16.55 -13.92
N GLY A 8 -24.47 -15.32 -13.91
CA GLY A 8 -23.67 -14.11 -13.99
C GLY A 8 -22.67 -13.98 -12.84
N VAL A 9 -23.14 -14.21 -11.61
CA VAL A 9 -22.29 -14.19 -10.40
C VAL A 9 -21.21 -15.26 -10.48
N ALA A 10 -21.56 -16.49 -10.89
CA ALA A 10 -20.59 -17.57 -11.07
C ALA A 10 -19.52 -17.23 -12.12
N LEU A 11 -19.91 -16.58 -13.22
CA LEU A 11 -18.99 -16.07 -14.24
C LEU A 11 -18.03 -15.01 -13.70
N VAL A 12 -18.51 -14.09 -12.87
CA VAL A 12 -17.65 -13.09 -12.22
C VAL A 12 -16.65 -13.77 -11.29
N VAL A 13 -17.12 -14.68 -10.44
CA VAL A 13 -16.27 -15.44 -9.51
C VAL A 13 -15.20 -16.24 -10.27
N LEU A 14 -15.58 -16.94 -11.34
CA LEU A 14 -14.65 -17.70 -12.17
C LEU A 14 -13.65 -16.80 -12.89
N GLY A 15 -14.09 -15.69 -13.46
CA GLY A 15 -13.23 -14.73 -14.15
C GLY A 15 -12.17 -14.14 -13.22
N PHE A 16 -12.54 -13.79 -11.99
CA PHE A 16 -11.58 -13.34 -10.98
C PHE A 16 -10.67 -14.45 -10.47
N ALA A 17 -11.18 -15.68 -10.29
CA ALA A 17 -10.35 -16.83 -9.94
C ALA A 17 -9.28 -17.11 -11.00
N LEU A 18 -9.61 -16.93 -12.28
CA LEU A 18 -8.69 -17.03 -13.41
C LEU A 18 -7.82 -15.78 -13.63
N ARG A 19 -7.92 -14.76 -12.77
CA ARG A 19 -7.19 -13.48 -12.86
C ARG A 19 -7.37 -12.75 -14.21
N MET A 20 -8.54 -12.91 -14.82
CA MET A 20 -8.89 -12.20 -16.06
C MET A 20 -9.09 -10.71 -15.79
N ASN A 21 -9.03 -9.88 -16.84
CA ASN A 21 -9.25 -8.43 -16.72
C ASN A 21 -10.63 -8.15 -16.11
N PRO A 22 -10.72 -7.44 -14.96
CA PRO A 22 -11.98 -7.20 -14.28
C PRO A 22 -13.06 -6.53 -15.13
N ALA A 23 -12.68 -5.58 -15.99
CA ALA A 23 -13.62 -4.88 -16.85
C ALA A 23 -14.27 -5.86 -17.86
N LEU A 24 -13.47 -6.73 -18.48
CA LEU A 24 -13.96 -7.74 -19.42
C LEU A 24 -14.85 -8.77 -18.73
N VAL A 25 -14.46 -9.20 -17.52
CA VAL A 25 -15.23 -10.16 -16.73
C VAL A 25 -16.60 -9.61 -16.38
N VAL A 26 -16.68 -8.38 -15.86
CA VAL A 26 -17.95 -7.75 -15.45
C VAL A 26 -18.85 -7.48 -16.65
N VAL A 27 -18.30 -6.92 -17.74
CA VAL A 27 -19.09 -6.65 -18.96
C VAL A 27 -19.59 -7.96 -19.58
N GLY A 28 -18.70 -8.96 -19.71
CA GLY A 28 -19.06 -10.27 -20.26
C GLY A 28 -20.13 -10.97 -19.42
N ALA A 29 -19.99 -10.97 -18.09
CA ALA A 29 -20.98 -11.54 -17.19
C ALA A 29 -22.33 -10.82 -17.29
N GLY A 30 -22.34 -9.49 -17.39
CA GLY A 30 -23.55 -8.70 -17.60
C GLY A 30 -24.28 -9.06 -18.91
N VAL A 31 -23.53 -9.18 -20.01
CA VAL A 31 -24.07 -9.58 -21.32
C VAL A 31 -24.66 -10.99 -21.26
N VAL A 32 -23.91 -11.96 -20.72
CA VAL A 32 -24.40 -13.35 -20.59
C VAL A 32 -25.65 -13.40 -19.70
N THR A 33 -25.68 -12.65 -18.60
CA THR A 33 -26.84 -12.59 -17.70
C THR A 33 -28.08 -12.07 -18.41
N GLY A 34 -27.95 -11.00 -19.20
CA GLY A 34 -29.03 -10.45 -19.99
C GLY A 34 -29.57 -11.46 -21.02
N LEU A 35 -28.69 -12.13 -21.76
CA LEU A 35 -29.08 -13.13 -22.75
C LEU A 35 -29.76 -14.35 -22.10
N VAL A 36 -29.23 -14.81 -20.98
CA VAL A 36 -29.79 -15.92 -20.20
C VAL A 36 -31.16 -15.56 -19.61
N ALA A 37 -31.38 -14.29 -19.26
CA ALA A 37 -32.68 -13.79 -18.81
C ALA A 37 -33.72 -13.64 -19.95
N GLY A 38 -33.36 -14.00 -21.18
CA GLY A 38 -34.26 -13.99 -22.34
C GLY A 38 -34.30 -12.65 -23.08
N TYR A 39 -33.45 -11.69 -22.73
CA TYR A 39 -33.33 -10.45 -23.50
C TYR A 39 -32.63 -10.71 -24.84
N THR A 40 -33.07 -10.03 -25.89
CA THR A 40 -32.38 -10.04 -27.18
C THR A 40 -31.04 -9.30 -27.06
N PRO A 41 -30.04 -9.59 -27.93
CA PRO A 41 -28.76 -8.87 -27.90
C PRO A 41 -28.89 -7.35 -27.99
N VAL A 42 -29.88 -6.87 -28.77
CA VAL A 42 -30.19 -5.44 -28.89
C VAL A 42 -30.76 -4.88 -27.58
N ALA A 43 -31.70 -5.59 -26.94
CA ALA A 43 -32.27 -5.15 -25.66
C ALA A 43 -31.22 -5.13 -24.53
N VAL A 44 -30.27 -6.07 -24.52
CA VAL A 44 -29.14 -6.04 -23.57
C VAL A 44 -28.27 -4.80 -23.81
N LEU A 45 -28.00 -4.44 -25.07
CA LEU A 45 -27.23 -3.24 -25.41
C LEU A 45 -27.98 -1.96 -25.03
N GLU A 46 -29.29 -1.91 -25.24
CA GLU A 46 -30.15 -0.79 -24.82
C GLU A 46 -30.13 -0.62 -23.29
N LEU A 47 -30.32 -1.71 -22.54
CA LEU A 47 -30.26 -1.69 -21.07
C LEU A 47 -28.89 -1.20 -20.57
N LEU A 48 -27.81 -1.65 -21.19
CA LEU A 48 -26.46 -1.20 -20.84
C LEU A 48 -26.31 0.30 -21.11
N GLY A 49 -26.74 0.78 -22.29
CA GLY A 49 -26.70 2.19 -22.65
C GLY A 49 -27.55 3.09 -21.73
N GLU A 50 -28.75 2.62 -21.37
CA GLU A 50 -29.64 3.30 -20.43
C GLU A 50 -28.99 3.39 -19.03
N ALA A 51 -28.38 2.30 -18.56
CA ALA A 51 -27.65 2.28 -17.29
C ALA A 51 -26.51 3.30 -17.28
N PHE A 52 -25.66 3.35 -18.33
CA PHE A 52 -24.59 4.35 -18.45
C PHE A 52 -25.12 5.79 -18.47
N THR A 53 -26.25 6.03 -19.15
CA THR A 53 -26.82 7.38 -19.30
C THR A 53 -27.47 7.87 -18.01
N LYS A 54 -28.21 7.00 -17.30
CA LYS A 54 -28.76 7.30 -15.95
C LYS A 54 -27.64 7.64 -14.97
N GLN A 55 -26.52 6.95 -15.13
CA GLN A 55 -25.37 7.01 -14.27
C GLN A 55 -24.27 7.96 -14.82
N ARG A 56 -24.66 8.94 -15.65
CA ARG A 56 -23.75 9.90 -16.30
C ARG A 56 -22.81 10.65 -15.37
N TYR A 57 -23.17 10.82 -14.09
CA TYR A 57 -22.31 11.49 -13.13
C TYR A 57 -21.04 10.67 -12.85
N LEU A 58 -21.05 9.34 -13.05
CA LEU A 58 -19.83 8.54 -13.02
C LEU A 58 -18.84 9.12 -14.02
N ALA A 59 -19.29 9.59 -15.18
CA ALA A 59 -18.42 10.15 -16.19
C ALA A 59 -17.73 11.46 -15.78
N ILE A 60 -18.06 12.06 -14.62
CA ILE A 60 -17.37 13.25 -14.11
C ILE A 60 -15.88 12.97 -13.84
N PHE A 61 -15.50 11.73 -13.53
CA PHE A 61 -14.08 11.39 -13.40
C PHE A 61 -13.32 11.60 -14.72
N LEU A 62 -13.97 11.42 -15.88
CA LEU A 62 -13.34 11.68 -17.19
C LEU A 62 -12.96 13.15 -17.35
N LEU A 63 -13.61 14.08 -16.65
CA LEU A 63 -13.23 15.50 -16.66
C LEU A 63 -12.04 15.78 -15.75
N THR A 64 -11.88 15.03 -14.65
CA THR A 64 -10.74 15.18 -13.74
C THR A 64 -9.43 14.67 -14.32
N LEU A 65 -9.47 13.62 -15.15
CA LEU A 65 -8.27 13.02 -15.77
C LEU A 65 -7.48 14.00 -16.65
N PRO A 66 -8.08 14.78 -17.59
CA PRO A 66 -7.37 15.81 -18.34
C PRO A 66 -6.74 16.88 -17.47
N VAL A 67 -7.40 17.28 -16.38
CA VAL A 67 -6.86 18.28 -15.43
C VAL A 67 -5.60 17.73 -14.76
N ILE A 68 -5.65 16.50 -14.25
CA ILE A 68 -4.49 15.81 -13.67
C ILE A 68 -3.38 15.65 -14.71
N GLY A 69 -3.72 15.19 -15.91
CA GLY A 69 -2.76 15.03 -17.01
C GLY A 69 -2.10 16.34 -17.44
N LEU A 70 -2.84 17.46 -17.41
CA LEU A 70 -2.29 18.78 -17.69
C LEU A 70 -1.30 19.21 -16.59
N LEU A 71 -1.65 19.00 -15.32
CA LEU A 71 -0.77 19.30 -14.19
C LEU A 71 0.53 18.48 -14.25
N GLU A 72 0.42 17.18 -14.52
CA GLU A 72 1.57 16.29 -14.69
C GLU A 72 2.44 16.73 -15.88
N ARG A 73 1.85 17.01 -17.04
CA ARG A 73 2.57 17.48 -18.23
C ARG A 73 3.35 18.76 -17.97
N HIS A 74 2.84 19.65 -17.11
CA HIS A 74 3.51 20.90 -16.76
C HIS A 74 4.63 20.73 -15.73
N GLY A 75 4.93 19.50 -15.31
CA GLY A 75 6.07 19.20 -14.45
C GLY A 75 5.73 19.18 -12.96
N LEU A 76 4.47 18.96 -12.58
CA LEU A 76 4.06 18.95 -11.17
C LEU A 76 4.78 17.84 -10.39
N LYS A 77 5.02 16.69 -11.03
CA LYS A 77 5.74 15.55 -10.45
C LYS A 77 7.19 15.90 -10.11
N GLU A 78 7.89 16.50 -11.05
CA GLU A 78 9.28 16.92 -10.92
C GLU A 78 9.41 17.98 -9.83
N ARG A 79 8.46 18.94 -9.77
CA ARG A 79 8.43 19.96 -8.71
C ARG A 79 8.15 19.35 -7.34
N ALA A 80 7.23 18.40 -7.23
CA ALA A 80 6.96 17.70 -5.98
C ALA A 80 8.19 16.91 -5.51
N GLN A 81 8.86 16.19 -6.41
CA GLN A 81 10.10 15.45 -6.10
C GLN A 81 11.24 16.39 -5.68
N ALA A 82 11.43 17.51 -6.39
CA ALA A 82 12.41 18.53 -6.03
C ALA A 82 12.11 19.13 -4.65
N TRP A 83 10.83 19.40 -4.34
CA TRP A 83 10.42 19.89 -3.03
C TRP A 83 10.72 18.86 -1.92
N ILE A 84 10.40 17.58 -2.12
CA ILE A 84 10.72 16.52 -1.15
C ILE A 84 12.24 16.47 -0.93
N ALA A 85 13.05 16.61 -1.98
CA ALA A 85 14.51 16.64 -1.87
C ALA A 85 15.04 17.83 -1.04
N THR A 86 14.28 18.92 -0.87
CA THR A 86 14.68 20.03 0.00
C THR A 86 14.51 19.73 1.49
N LEU A 87 13.75 18.67 1.85
CA LEU A 87 13.61 18.17 3.22
C LEU A 87 14.87 17.45 3.74
N ARG A 88 15.95 17.43 2.94
CA ARG A 88 17.28 16.95 3.35
C ARG A 88 17.74 17.69 4.62
N GLY A 89 18.12 16.93 5.65
CA GLY A 89 18.53 17.46 6.95
C GLY A 89 17.46 17.36 8.05
N ALA A 90 16.22 16.99 7.72
CA ALA A 90 15.26 16.54 8.71
C ALA A 90 15.68 15.18 9.33
N THR A 91 15.23 14.89 10.55
CA THR A 91 15.37 13.54 11.12
C THR A 91 14.55 12.54 10.31
N ALA A 92 14.93 11.26 10.34
CA ALA A 92 14.24 10.21 9.58
C ALA A 92 12.73 10.18 9.88
N GLY A 93 12.34 10.29 11.16
CA GLY A 93 10.93 10.37 11.57
C GLY A 93 10.21 11.59 11.01
N ARG A 94 10.79 12.79 11.12
CA ARG A 94 10.19 14.04 10.62
C ARG A 94 10.07 14.04 9.10
N LEU A 95 11.09 13.55 8.39
CA LEU A 95 11.06 13.39 6.94
C LEU A 95 9.85 12.55 6.50
N LEU A 96 9.67 11.39 7.12
CA LEU A 96 8.56 10.49 6.79
C LEU A 96 7.19 11.07 7.15
N ILE A 97 7.06 11.84 8.23
CA ILE A 97 5.80 12.52 8.60
C ILE A 97 5.44 13.60 7.57
N VAL A 98 6.41 14.44 7.17
CA VAL A 98 6.16 15.48 6.16
C VAL A 98 5.80 14.84 4.82
N TYR A 99 6.50 13.77 4.44
CA TYR A 99 6.18 13.00 3.25
C TYR A 99 4.77 12.39 3.34
N LEU A 100 4.37 11.81 4.47
CA LEU A 100 3.02 11.28 4.69
C LEU A 100 1.96 12.34 4.44
N ALA A 101 2.13 13.53 5.03
CA ALA A 101 1.20 14.65 4.86
C ALA A 101 1.09 15.06 3.39
N ALA A 102 2.24 15.26 2.74
CA ALA A 102 2.28 15.64 1.33
C ALA A 102 1.63 14.57 0.44
N ARG A 103 1.91 13.28 0.70
CA ARG A 103 1.36 12.16 -0.06
C ARG A 103 -0.15 12.05 0.09
N GLN A 104 -0.66 12.23 1.31
CA GLN A 104 -2.09 12.15 1.60
C GLN A 104 -2.87 13.34 1.02
N LEU A 105 -2.34 14.56 1.13
CA LEU A 105 -2.94 15.75 0.53
C LEU A 105 -2.96 15.68 -0.99
N THR A 106 -1.86 15.25 -1.61
CA THR A 106 -1.80 15.10 -3.07
C THR A 106 -2.75 14.00 -3.57
N ALA A 107 -2.83 12.87 -2.87
CA ALA A 107 -3.78 11.81 -3.19
C ALA A 107 -5.25 12.25 -3.04
N ALA A 108 -5.58 13.05 -2.01
CA ALA A 108 -6.92 13.63 -1.86
C ALA A 108 -7.32 14.56 -3.02
N LEU A 109 -6.35 15.16 -3.69
CA LEU A 109 -6.55 15.97 -4.90
C LEU A 109 -6.54 15.14 -6.20
N GLY A 110 -6.42 13.80 -6.11
CA GLY A 110 -6.36 12.90 -7.27
C GLY A 110 -4.98 12.76 -7.89
N LEU A 111 -3.94 13.33 -7.28
CA LEU A 111 -2.57 13.33 -7.81
C LEU A 111 -1.80 12.07 -7.37
N ASN A 112 -2.40 10.91 -7.61
CA ASN A 112 -1.92 9.60 -7.13
C ASN A 112 -0.55 9.20 -7.72
N SER A 113 -0.16 9.80 -8.85
CA SER A 113 1.11 9.59 -9.55
C SER A 113 2.33 10.32 -8.95
N LEU A 114 2.13 11.28 -8.02
CA LEU A 114 3.22 12.11 -7.47
C LEU A 114 4.13 11.40 -6.46
N GLY A 115 3.70 10.25 -5.92
CA GLY A 115 4.48 9.40 -5.01
C GLY A 115 4.73 8.03 -5.62
N GLY A 116 4.76 6.96 -4.84
CA GLY A 116 4.89 5.61 -5.38
C GLY A 116 6.28 5.00 -5.22
N HIS A 117 6.29 3.67 -5.07
CA HIS A 117 7.49 2.87 -4.82
C HIS A 117 8.63 3.08 -5.84
N PRO A 118 8.41 2.93 -7.16
CA PRO A 118 9.50 2.98 -8.13
C PRO A 118 10.05 4.40 -8.35
N GLN A 119 9.23 5.43 -8.18
CA GLN A 119 9.54 6.80 -8.60
C GLN A 119 9.91 7.73 -7.45
N THR A 120 9.49 7.43 -6.22
CA THR A 120 9.77 8.29 -5.06
C THR A 120 10.38 7.51 -3.89
N VAL A 121 9.79 6.37 -3.50
CA VAL A 121 10.26 5.65 -2.30
C VAL A 121 11.68 5.11 -2.49
N ARG A 122 11.90 4.29 -3.52
CA ARG A 122 13.20 3.64 -3.78
C ARG A 122 14.33 4.62 -4.10
N PRO A 123 14.19 5.52 -5.09
CA PRO A 123 15.32 6.36 -5.51
C PRO A 123 15.60 7.55 -4.59
N LEU A 124 14.63 7.97 -3.75
CA LEU A 124 14.71 9.23 -3.02
C LEU A 124 14.37 9.10 -1.53
N LEU A 125 13.17 8.66 -1.18
CA LEU A 125 12.71 8.70 0.22
C LEU A 125 13.51 7.78 1.13
N SER A 126 13.72 6.53 0.70
CA SER A 126 14.47 5.53 1.48
C SER A 126 15.92 5.92 1.69
N PRO A 127 16.72 6.25 0.65
CA PRO A 127 18.10 6.67 0.86
C PRO A 127 18.20 7.97 1.68
N MET A 128 17.24 8.88 1.58
CA MET A 128 17.19 10.07 2.44
C MET A 128 16.90 9.74 3.90
N ALA A 129 15.96 8.83 4.16
CA ALA A 129 15.64 8.39 5.52
C ALA A 129 16.84 7.68 6.15
N GLU A 130 17.48 6.77 5.41
CA GLU A 130 18.72 6.07 5.82
C GLU A 130 19.84 7.06 6.12
N GLY A 131 20.14 7.98 5.21
CA GLY A 131 21.17 9.00 5.43
C GLY A 131 20.87 9.92 6.63
N ALA A 132 19.61 10.28 6.84
CA ALA A 132 19.19 11.10 7.99
C ALA A 132 19.35 10.35 9.32
N ALA A 133 19.09 9.05 9.34
CA ALA A 133 19.29 8.22 10.51
C ALA A 133 20.77 7.96 10.79
N GLU A 134 21.57 7.65 9.75
CA GLU A 134 23.01 7.41 9.91
C GLU A 134 23.78 8.67 10.33
N ALA A 135 23.38 9.85 9.83
CA ALA A 135 24.00 11.12 10.22
C ALA A 135 23.87 11.44 11.72
N ARG A 136 22.84 10.92 12.40
CA ARG A 136 22.62 11.13 13.84
C ARG A 136 23.11 9.99 14.71
N ASN A 137 23.03 8.76 14.21
CA ASN A 137 23.19 7.56 15.00
C ASN A 137 24.47 6.78 14.66
N GLY A 138 25.22 7.21 13.64
CA GLY A 138 26.28 6.43 13.05
C GLY A 138 25.73 5.31 12.16
N ARG A 139 26.61 4.42 11.71
CA ARG A 139 26.27 3.34 10.78
C ARG A 139 25.23 2.40 11.41
N LEU A 140 24.11 2.23 10.72
CA LEU A 140 23.00 1.40 11.22
C LEU A 140 23.29 -0.11 10.99
N PRO A 141 22.74 -1.00 11.81
CA PRO A 141 22.63 -2.43 11.47
C PRO A 141 21.76 -2.65 10.23
N GLU A 142 22.00 -3.74 9.52
CA GLU A 142 21.21 -4.11 8.33
C GLU A 142 19.71 -4.23 8.64
N ALA A 143 19.37 -4.81 9.79
CA ALA A 143 17.98 -4.96 10.21
C ALA A 143 17.24 -3.62 10.37
N GLU A 144 17.91 -2.57 10.88
CA GLU A 144 17.28 -1.25 11.01
C GLU A 144 17.23 -0.51 9.66
N ARG A 145 18.19 -0.71 8.76
CA ARG A 145 18.10 -0.22 7.37
C ARG A 145 16.90 -0.81 6.64
N GLU A 146 16.74 -2.13 6.68
CA GLU A 146 15.58 -2.81 6.07
C GLU A 146 14.25 -2.36 6.68
N ARG A 147 14.23 -2.14 7.99
CA ARG A 147 13.05 -1.60 8.67
C ARG A 147 12.73 -0.17 8.23
N LEU A 148 13.74 0.64 7.92
CA LEU A 148 13.56 2.00 7.44
C LEU A 148 13.06 2.05 5.99
N LYS A 149 13.55 1.14 5.13
CA LYS A 149 13.00 0.88 3.80
C LYS A 149 11.53 0.48 3.88
N ALA A 150 11.20 -0.46 4.77
CA ALA A 150 9.84 -0.92 5.00
C ALA A 150 8.92 0.20 5.51
N LEU A 151 9.40 1.04 6.44
CA LEU A 151 8.64 2.21 6.92
C LEU A 151 8.44 3.26 5.84
N SER A 152 9.43 3.49 4.98
CA SER A 152 9.32 4.41 3.84
C SER A 152 8.25 3.93 2.85
N ALA A 153 8.28 2.63 2.52
CA ALA A 153 7.27 1.97 1.69
C ALA A 153 5.86 2.01 2.32
N ALA A 154 5.76 1.71 3.62
CA ALA A 154 4.49 1.78 4.34
C ALA A 154 3.92 3.19 4.37
N THR A 155 4.78 4.21 4.50
CA THR A 155 4.35 5.62 4.54
C THR A 155 3.74 6.07 3.22
N ASP A 156 4.32 5.67 2.08
CA ASP A 156 3.72 5.93 0.77
C ASP A 156 2.36 5.24 0.61
N ASN A 157 2.25 3.97 1.02
CA ASN A 157 0.99 3.22 0.92
C ASN A 157 -0.12 3.81 1.81
N VAL A 158 0.18 4.11 3.08
CA VAL A 158 -0.79 4.68 4.01
C VAL A 158 -1.23 6.07 3.53
N GLY A 159 -0.28 6.90 3.09
CA GLY A 159 -0.59 8.23 2.57
C GLY A 159 -1.46 8.17 1.31
N LEU A 160 -1.14 7.29 0.37
CA LEU A 160 -1.93 7.11 -0.85
C LEU A 160 -3.34 6.58 -0.54
N PHE A 161 -3.43 5.47 0.18
CA PHE A 161 -4.69 4.75 0.42
C PHE A 161 -5.72 5.65 1.09
N PHE A 162 -5.37 6.23 2.24
CA PHE A 162 -6.29 7.07 3.00
C PHE A 162 -6.45 8.49 2.43
N GLY A 163 -5.56 8.91 1.52
CA GLY A 163 -5.71 10.17 0.80
C GLY A 163 -6.69 10.02 -0.37
N GLU A 164 -6.55 8.94 -1.15
CA GLU A 164 -7.40 8.63 -2.31
C GLU A 164 -8.88 8.46 -1.91
N ASP A 165 -9.18 8.00 -0.69
CA ASP A 165 -10.55 7.90 -0.18
C ASP A 165 -11.30 9.26 -0.13
N ILE A 166 -10.58 10.39 -0.11
CA ILE A 166 -11.17 11.75 -0.15
C ILE A 166 -11.34 12.24 -1.60
N PHE A 167 -10.73 11.55 -2.57
CA PHE A 167 -10.82 11.96 -3.97
C PHE A 167 -12.19 11.60 -4.55
N ILE A 168 -12.90 12.62 -5.05
CA ILE A 168 -14.28 12.48 -5.56
C ILE A 168 -14.42 11.47 -6.72
N ALA A 169 -13.36 11.31 -7.51
CA ALA A 169 -13.33 10.43 -8.67
C ALA A 169 -12.73 9.05 -8.35
N PHE A 170 -12.64 8.70 -7.06
CA PHE A 170 -12.31 7.34 -6.63
C PHE A 170 -13.48 6.38 -6.90
N GLY A 171 -13.18 5.21 -7.46
CA GLY A 171 -14.18 4.26 -7.95
C GLY A 171 -15.19 3.79 -6.88
N ALA A 172 -14.76 3.68 -5.62
CA ALA A 172 -15.65 3.27 -4.53
C ALA A 172 -16.70 4.34 -4.18
N VAL A 173 -16.32 5.63 -4.19
CA VAL A 173 -17.24 6.76 -3.95
C VAL A 173 -18.34 6.77 -5.00
N LEU A 174 -17.93 6.61 -6.25
CA LEU A 174 -18.77 6.55 -7.42
C LEU A 174 -19.75 5.34 -7.39
N LEU A 175 -19.28 4.18 -6.95
CA LEU A 175 -20.11 2.99 -6.75
C LEU A 175 -21.15 3.18 -5.63
N MET A 176 -20.73 3.70 -4.48
CA MET A 176 -21.63 3.99 -3.36
C MET A 176 -22.72 4.98 -3.77
N GLN A 177 -22.36 6.01 -4.54
CA GLN A 177 -23.34 6.97 -5.03
C GLN A 177 -24.34 6.31 -6.00
N GLY A 178 -23.88 5.37 -6.83
CA GLY A 178 -24.72 4.53 -7.71
C GLY A 178 -25.79 3.81 -6.93
N PHE A 179 -25.34 3.07 -5.93
CA PHE A 179 -26.21 2.33 -5.04
C PHE A 179 -27.24 3.23 -4.34
N PHE A 180 -26.83 4.38 -3.80
CA PHE A 180 -27.77 5.30 -3.16
C PHE A 180 -28.80 5.87 -4.14
N ALA A 181 -28.38 6.27 -5.34
CA ALA A 181 -29.27 6.80 -6.36
C ALA A 181 -30.32 5.78 -6.82
N GLU A 182 -29.94 4.51 -6.98
CA GLU A 182 -30.87 3.42 -7.32
C GLU A 182 -31.93 3.20 -6.22
N ASN A 183 -31.62 3.54 -4.98
CA ASN A 183 -32.53 3.44 -3.84
C ASN A 183 -33.27 4.77 -3.54
N GLY A 184 -33.24 5.74 -4.46
CA GLY A 184 -33.95 7.02 -4.33
C GLY A 184 -33.29 8.02 -3.39
N ILE A 185 -32.04 7.78 -2.97
CA ILE A 185 -31.27 8.67 -2.11
C ILE A 185 -30.32 9.50 -2.97
N VAL A 186 -30.58 10.79 -3.09
CA VAL A 186 -29.76 11.73 -3.87
C VAL A 186 -28.62 12.26 -2.98
N LEU A 187 -27.42 11.71 -3.14
CA LEU A 187 -26.19 12.23 -2.55
C LEU A 187 -25.23 12.69 -3.65
N GLU A 188 -24.63 13.86 -3.46
CA GLU A 188 -23.53 14.27 -4.32
C GLU A 188 -22.25 13.49 -3.95
N PRO A 189 -21.43 13.06 -4.93
CA PRO A 189 -20.19 12.34 -4.66
C PRO A 189 -19.24 13.07 -3.70
N LEU A 190 -19.24 14.42 -3.73
CA LEU A 190 -18.44 15.24 -2.82
C LEU A 190 -18.81 14.99 -1.35
N HIS A 191 -20.09 14.87 -1.04
CA HIS A 191 -20.54 14.64 0.34
C HIS A 191 -20.03 13.30 0.87
N ILE A 192 -20.05 12.25 0.03
CA ILE A 192 -19.51 10.93 0.36
C ILE A 192 -17.99 11.02 0.58
N ALA A 193 -17.27 11.70 -0.31
CA ALA A 193 -15.82 11.82 -0.25
C ALA A 193 -15.33 12.61 0.98
N LEU A 194 -16.06 13.67 1.38
CA LEU A 194 -15.74 14.45 2.58
C LEU A 194 -15.79 13.62 3.87
N TRP A 195 -16.63 12.57 3.92
CA TRP A 195 -16.64 11.63 5.05
C TRP A 195 -15.40 10.72 5.12
N GLY A 196 -14.52 10.74 4.11
CA GLY A 196 -13.19 10.14 4.19
C GLY A 196 -12.22 10.95 5.07
N ILE A 197 -12.46 12.25 5.28
CA ILE A 197 -11.55 13.14 6.03
C ILE A 197 -11.28 12.66 7.47
N PRO A 198 -12.29 12.28 8.29
CA PRO A 198 -12.04 11.78 9.63
C PRO A 198 -11.14 10.55 9.65
N THR A 199 -11.36 9.59 8.74
CA THR A 199 -10.53 8.38 8.61
C THR A 199 -9.10 8.73 8.21
N ALA A 200 -8.95 9.64 7.25
CA ALA A 200 -7.66 10.14 6.81
C ALA A 200 -6.87 10.82 7.95
N LEU A 201 -7.54 11.66 8.75
CA LEU A 201 -6.93 12.30 9.91
C LEU A 201 -6.50 11.29 10.98
N CYS A 202 -7.33 10.28 11.26
CA CYS A 202 -6.98 9.18 12.17
C CYS A 202 -5.76 8.40 11.68
N ALA A 203 -5.73 8.03 10.39
CA ALA A 203 -4.60 7.34 9.78
C ALA A 203 -3.31 8.18 9.86
N PHE A 204 -3.40 9.49 9.57
CA PHE A 204 -2.30 10.42 9.71
C PHE A 204 -1.79 10.49 11.15
N ALA A 205 -2.69 10.64 12.12
CA ALA A 205 -2.32 10.72 13.54
C ALA A 205 -1.65 9.43 14.04
N ILE A 206 -2.21 8.26 13.70
CA ILE A 206 -1.70 6.96 14.14
C ILE A 206 -0.34 6.67 13.50
N HIS A 207 -0.22 6.82 12.17
CA HIS A 207 1.03 6.54 11.48
C HIS A 207 2.08 7.62 11.76
N GLY A 208 1.67 8.88 11.84
CA GLY A 208 2.52 9.99 12.27
C GLY A 208 3.08 9.80 13.69
N ALA A 209 2.26 9.33 14.64
CA ALA A 209 2.72 8.99 15.99
C ALA A 209 3.69 7.79 15.99
N ARG A 210 3.51 6.82 15.09
CA ARG A 210 4.47 5.71 14.92
C ARG A 210 5.81 6.22 14.38
N LEU A 211 5.78 7.14 13.43
CA LEU A 211 6.97 7.75 12.82
C LEU A 211 7.68 8.71 13.77
N SER A 212 6.98 9.45 14.63
CA SER A 212 7.61 10.35 15.61
C SER A 212 8.41 9.60 16.67
N ARG A 213 7.99 8.37 17.00
CA ARG A 213 8.71 7.47 17.90
C ARG A 213 9.93 6.79 17.25
N LEU A 214 10.10 6.92 15.93
CA LEU A 214 11.20 6.28 15.18
C LEU A 214 12.56 6.80 15.62
N ASP A 215 12.73 8.13 15.67
CA ASP A 215 14.01 8.75 16.02
C ASP A 215 14.48 8.33 17.42
N GLY A 216 13.57 8.28 18.39
CA GLY A 216 13.86 7.81 19.74
C GLY A 216 14.10 6.30 19.84
N ARG A 217 13.58 5.49 18.90
CA ARG A 217 13.91 4.06 18.83
C ARG A 217 15.31 3.86 18.24
N LEU A 218 15.62 4.52 17.12
CA LEU A 218 16.94 4.46 16.49
C LEU A 218 18.05 4.92 17.45
N ALA A 219 17.80 5.97 18.23
CA ALA A 219 18.73 6.43 19.27
C ALA A 219 19.00 5.36 20.35
N ARG A 220 17.95 4.68 20.83
CA ARG A 220 18.09 3.61 21.83
C ARG A 220 18.81 2.39 21.27
N GLU A 221 18.51 2.00 20.04
CA GLU A 221 19.17 0.88 19.38
C GLU A 221 20.66 1.16 19.18
N ALA A 222 21.02 2.35 18.70
CA ALA A 222 22.40 2.77 18.52
C ALA A 222 23.18 2.79 19.84
N ALA A 223 22.59 3.33 20.92
CA ALA A 223 23.21 3.35 22.24
C ALA A 223 23.44 1.93 22.81
N ARG A 224 22.50 0.99 22.59
CA ARG A 224 22.65 -0.40 23.02
C ARG A 224 23.81 -1.11 22.33
N LEU A 225 23.98 -0.89 21.03
CA LEU A 225 25.07 -1.47 20.25
C LEU A 225 26.43 -0.92 20.66
N GLN A 226 26.51 0.38 20.94
CA GLN A 226 27.73 1.01 21.47
C GLN A 226 28.10 0.46 22.86
N ALA A 227 27.12 0.26 23.74
CA ALA A 227 27.34 -0.33 25.07
C ALA A 227 27.76 -1.81 25.00
N GLY A 228 27.20 -2.58 24.07
CA GLY A 228 27.58 -3.98 23.84
C GLY A 228 28.98 -4.16 23.25
N GLY A 229 29.42 -3.24 22.37
CA GLY A 229 30.79 -3.22 21.84
C GLY A 229 31.83 -2.85 22.89
N ALA A 230 31.54 -1.87 23.74
CA ALA A 230 32.45 -1.45 24.82
C ALA A 230 32.69 -2.55 25.87
N GLY A 231 31.72 -3.44 26.10
CA GLY A 231 31.86 -4.61 26.97
C GLY A 231 32.67 -5.77 26.37
N GLY A 232 32.72 -5.87 25.04
CA GLY A 232 33.55 -6.84 24.32
C GLY A 232 35.03 -6.46 24.33
N ASP A 233 35.33 -5.19 24.03
CA ASP A 233 36.71 -4.66 24.04
C ASP A 233 37.33 -4.67 25.45
N THR A 234 36.53 -4.49 26.51
CA THR A 234 37.04 -4.60 27.89
C THR A 234 37.26 -6.06 28.31
N ALA A 235 36.50 -7.03 27.80
CA ALA A 235 36.74 -8.45 28.06
C ALA A 235 37.93 -9.01 27.27
N GLU A 236 38.30 -8.39 26.14
CA GLU A 236 39.51 -8.71 25.38
C GLU A 236 40.75 -8.00 25.96
N ALA A 237 40.61 -6.76 26.46
CA ALA A 237 41.69 -6.01 27.11
C ALA A 237 42.01 -6.49 28.53
N ILE A 238 41.01 -6.95 29.28
CA ILE A 238 41.22 -7.70 30.53
C ILE A 238 41.39 -9.14 30.07
N GLY A 239 42.62 -9.61 29.83
CA GLY A 239 42.93 -10.93 29.28
C GLY A 239 42.34 -12.13 30.04
N VAL A 240 41.03 -12.32 29.97
CA VAL A 240 40.31 -13.52 30.38
C VAL A 240 40.43 -14.47 29.21
N GLY A 241 41.63 -15.02 29.06
CA GLY A 241 41.86 -16.20 28.26
C GLY A 241 41.01 -17.33 28.84
N VAL A 242 39.82 -17.53 28.28
CA VAL A 242 39.16 -18.83 28.37
C VAL A 242 39.97 -19.75 27.46
N ASP A 243 40.92 -20.44 28.07
CA ASP A 243 41.69 -21.52 27.46
C ASP A 243 40.70 -22.57 26.93
N THR A 244 40.36 -22.46 25.65
CA THR A 244 39.79 -23.55 24.86
C THR A 244 40.93 -24.21 24.09
N GLY A 245 41.91 -24.71 24.83
CA GLY A 245 42.91 -25.63 24.34
C GLY A 245 42.27 -26.93 23.86
N ALA A 246 41.84 -26.97 22.59
CA ALA A 246 41.75 -28.17 21.75
C ALA A 246 41.31 -27.85 20.30
N ALA A 247 42.07 -27.05 19.54
CA ALA A 247 41.94 -27.07 18.07
C ALA A 247 43.16 -26.51 17.30
N GLY A 248 44.27 -26.19 17.97
CA GLY A 248 45.53 -25.86 17.30
C GLY A 248 46.31 -27.12 16.95
N ARG A 249 46.02 -27.76 15.81
CA ARG A 249 46.95 -28.62 15.06
C ARG A 249 46.36 -28.99 13.69
N ALA A 250 46.36 -28.00 12.80
CA ALA A 250 46.29 -28.09 11.34
C ALA A 250 46.27 -26.64 10.80
N ALA A 251 47.25 -25.79 11.11
CA ALA A 251 48.54 -25.73 10.42
C ALA A 251 48.41 -25.93 8.90
N ASP A 252 48.53 -24.80 8.20
CA ASP A 252 49.51 -24.63 7.13
C ASP A 252 49.43 -25.65 6.00
N ILE A 253 48.56 -25.38 5.03
CA ILE A 253 48.80 -25.53 3.59
C ILE A 253 47.77 -24.65 2.87
N ALA A 254 48.22 -23.92 1.86
CA ALA A 254 47.45 -23.12 0.89
C ALA A 254 47.27 -21.63 1.19
N SER A 255 48.38 -20.94 1.40
CA SER A 255 48.57 -19.61 0.81
C SER A 255 49.32 -19.73 -0.53
N SER A 256 48.61 -19.63 -1.65
CA SER A 256 49.19 -19.16 -2.93
C SER A 256 48.08 -18.96 -3.96
N GLY A 257 47.83 -17.72 -4.38
CA GLY A 257 46.90 -17.42 -5.48
C GLY A 257 46.47 -15.96 -5.48
N ASP A 258 47.28 -15.12 -6.10
CA ASP A 258 47.18 -13.68 -6.26
C ASP A 258 46.10 -13.24 -7.29
N ALA A 259 45.75 -11.95 -7.21
CA ALA A 259 45.19 -11.06 -8.25
C ALA A 259 43.66 -10.90 -8.46
N GLY A 260 43.16 -9.71 -8.08
CA GLY A 260 42.42 -8.82 -9.02
C GLY A 260 40.90 -8.60 -8.80
N PRO A 261 40.41 -7.33 -8.78
CA PRO A 261 38.99 -7.01 -8.53
C PRO A 261 38.19 -6.72 -9.83
N ALA A 262 37.00 -7.29 -9.96
CA ALA A 262 35.96 -6.93 -10.94
C ALA A 262 34.69 -7.73 -10.61
N SER A 263 33.44 -7.32 -10.81
CA SER A 263 32.81 -6.11 -11.31
C SER A 263 31.31 -6.36 -11.12
N TRP A 264 30.57 -5.44 -10.51
CA TRP A 264 29.11 -5.47 -10.55
C TRP A 264 28.67 -5.12 -11.97
N ASN A 265 28.07 -6.08 -12.69
CA ASN A 265 26.99 -5.90 -13.67
C ASN A 265 26.93 -7.11 -14.62
N THR A 266 25.91 -7.96 -14.47
CA THR A 266 25.19 -8.55 -15.61
C THR A 266 23.79 -8.90 -15.14
N ALA A 267 22.82 -8.36 -15.88
CA ALA A 267 21.42 -8.76 -15.80
C ALA A 267 21.28 -10.21 -16.26
N ASP A 268 20.34 -10.93 -15.64
CA ASP A 268 19.64 -12.01 -16.34
C ASP A 268 18.13 -11.94 -16.01
N PRO A 269 17.22 -12.03 -17.00
CA PRO A 269 15.80 -11.84 -16.83
C PRO A 269 15.06 -13.18 -16.89
N ALA A 270 14.68 -13.79 -15.76
CA ALA A 270 13.67 -14.85 -15.76
C ALA A 270 13.13 -15.16 -14.36
N GLY A 271 11.83 -14.95 -14.20
CA GLY A 271 10.88 -15.71 -13.37
C GLY A 271 11.33 -16.30 -12.04
N THR A 272 10.77 -15.78 -10.94
CA THR A 272 9.76 -16.49 -10.12
C THR A 272 9.35 -15.60 -8.94
N ALA A 273 8.28 -14.83 -9.11
CA ALA A 273 7.63 -14.14 -8.00
C ALA A 273 6.74 -15.14 -7.24
N ALA A 274 7.14 -15.49 -6.02
CA ALA A 274 6.30 -16.20 -5.07
C ALA A 274 5.19 -15.25 -4.52
N PRO A 275 3.96 -15.75 -4.27
CA PRO A 275 2.83 -14.92 -3.87
C PRO A 275 2.89 -14.58 -2.38
N ALA A 276 2.65 -13.30 -2.05
CA ALA A 276 2.35 -12.86 -0.70
C ALA A 276 0.98 -13.43 -0.28
N SER A 277 1.00 -14.30 0.73
CA SER A 277 -0.16 -14.94 1.32
C SER A 277 -1.03 -13.95 2.08
N ALA A 278 -2.29 -13.83 1.63
CA ALA A 278 -3.40 -13.39 2.45
C ALA A 278 -3.87 -14.57 3.32
N ALA A 279 -3.93 -14.38 4.65
CA ALA A 279 -4.85 -15.08 5.55
C ALA A 279 -4.65 -14.58 6.99
N SER A 280 -5.73 -14.07 7.61
CA SER A 280 -6.16 -14.45 8.97
C SER A 280 -7.14 -13.41 9.53
N ALA A 281 -8.43 -13.67 9.39
CA ALA A 281 -9.40 -13.59 10.49
C ALA A 281 -10.73 -14.18 10.03
N ALA A 282 -10.88 -15.49 10.23
CA ALA A 282 -12.19 -16.12 10.36
C ALA A 282 -12.69 -15.88 11.80
N GLY A 283 -13.91 -15.38 11.93
CA GLY A 283 -14.66 -15.36 13.19
C GLY A 283 -15.99 -16.04 12.96
N ALA A 284 -16.11 -17.25 13.50
CA ALA A 284 -17.27 -18.13 13.39
C ALA A 284 -18.50 -17.55 14.11
N ALA A 285 -19.68 -17.74 13.52
CA ALA A 285 -20.95 -17.73 14.23
C ALA A 285 -21.80 -18.86 13.67
N ASP A 286 -21.93 -19.92 14.46
CA ASP A 286 -22.86 -21.04 14.25
C ASP A 286 -24.27 -20.59 14.68
N PRO A 287 -25.35 -21.05 14.02
CA PRO A 287 -26.72 -20.72 14.36
C PRO A 287 -27.32 -21.80 15.28
N ASP A 288 -28.08 -21.41 16.29
CA ASP A 288 -28.97 -22.35 16.98
C ASP A 288 -30.14 -21.61 17.65
N PRO A 289 -31.26 -22.29 17.98
CA PRO A 289 -32.57 -21.96 17.45
C PRO A 289 -33.52 -21.32 18.49
N GLU A 290 -34.69 -20.90 18.00
CA GLU A 290 -35.85 -20.46 18.80
C GLU A 290 -36.14 -21.30 20.06
N PRO A 291 -36.91 -20.71 21.00
CA PRO A 291 -38.17 -21.40 21.28
C PRO A 291 -39.39 -20.48 21.23
N ALA A 292 -40.46 -21.07 20.71
CA ALA A 292 -41.84 -20.59 20.73
C ALA A 292 -42.43 -20.50 22.15
N ALA A 293 -43.22 -19.45 22.42
CA ALA A 293 -44.39 -19.38 23.31
C ALA A 293 -44.75 -17.89 23.48
N GLY A 294 -45.97 -17.38 23.38
CA GLY A 294 -47.31 -17.91 23.13
C GLY A 294 -48.25 -16.69 23.09
N GLY A 295 -49.35 -16.76 22.34
CA GLY A 295 -50.49 -15.88 22.60
C GLY A 295 -51.32 -16.42 23.78
N PRO A 296 -52.53 -15.88 24.05
CA PRO A 296 -53.10 -14.59 23.63
C PRO A 296 -53.66 -13.78 24.83
N ALA A 297 -53.96 -12.50 24.65
CA ALA A 297 -55.05 -11.83 25.39
C ALA A 297 -55.37 -10.43 24.83
N SER A 298 -56.66 -10.26 24.50
CA SER A 298 -57.46 -9.03 24.38
C SER A 298 -57.34 -8.21 23.09
#